data_AF-A0ABD5DFX9-F1
#
_entry.id   AF-A0ABD5DFX9-F1
#
_cell.length_a   1.000
_cell.length_b   1.000
_cell.length_c   1.000
_cell.angle_alpha   90.00
_cell.angle_beta   90.00
_cell.angle_gamma   90.00
#
_symmetry.space_group_name_H-M   'P 1'
#
loop_
_entity.id
_entity.type
_entity.pdbx_description
1 polymer ?
#
loop_
_entity_poly.entity_id
_entity_poly.type
_entity_poly.pdbx_seq_one_letter_code
_entity_poly.pdbx_strand_id
1 'polypeptide(L)'
;TIDREMARVPALPQFVLPGRCEAASRLHLARTVARRAERRLVELGAEVTIRQMLLRYLNRLSDCLYALARSEDHAAHQRRLVTEIAARYLAASGSPAPDAPKA
;
A
#
# COMPACT_ATOMS: atom_id res chain seq x y z
N THR A 1 10.57 -0.93 -8.52
CA THR A 1 9.80 -0.21 -7.47
C THR A 1 8.50 -0.92 -7.20
N ILE A 2 7.62 -1.12 -8.20
CA ILE A 2 6.40 -1.95 -8.07
C ILE A 2 6.76 -3.39 -7.67
N ASP A 3 7.68 -4.02 -8.41
CA ASP A 3 8.07 -5.42 -8.18
C ASP A 3 8.69 -5.62 -6.80
N ARG A 4 9.45 -4.61 -6.33
CA ARG A 4 10.06 -4.61 -5.00
C ARG A 4 9.01 -4.62 -3.89
N GLU A 5 7.97 -3.81 -4.02
CA GLU A 5 6.89 -3.76 -3.03
C GLU A 5 6.02 -5.02 -3.11
N MET A 6 5.70 -5.49 -4.31
CA MET A 6 4.90 -6.70 -4.49
C MET A 6 5.63 -7.97 -4.04
N ALA A 7 6.97 -8.02 -4.13
CA ALA A 7 7.77 -9.14 -3.63
C ALA A 7 7.75 -9.26 -2.09
N ARG A 8 7.44 -8.18 -1.36
CA ARG A 8 7.36 -8.17 0.11
C ARG A 8 6.00 -8.63 0.63
N VAL A 9 5.01 -8.71 -0.24
CA VAL A 9 3.62 -8.93 0.14
C VAL A 9 3.21 -10.34 -0.31
N PRO A 10 2.55 -11.13 0.54
CA PRO A 10 2.05 -12.43 0.13
C PRO A 10 1.04 -12.30 -1.02
N ALA A 11 1.12 -13.21 -1.98
CA ALA A 11 0.18 -13.29 -3.08
C ALA A 11 -1.25 -13.51 -2.53
N LEU A 12 -2.18 -12.64 -2.92
CA LEU A 12 -3.58 -12.72 -2.52
C LEU A 12 -4.43 -13.02 -3.76
N PRO A 13 -5.15 -14.16 -3.80
CA PRO A 13 -6.06 -14.48 -4.91
C PRO A 13 -7.39 -13.71 -4.82
N GLN A 14 -7.60 -12.94 -3.77
CA GLN A 14 -8.86 -12.24 -3.47
C GLN A 14 -8.72 -10.73 -3.60
N PHE A 15 -9.85 -10.05 -3.84
CA PHE A 15 -9.89 -8.60 -3.88
C PHE A 15 -9.51 -7.99 -2.54
N VAL A 16 -8.68 -6.95 -2.59
CA VAL A 16 -8.27 -6.20 -1.41
C VAL A 16 -9.19 -5.01 -1.21
N LEU A 17 -9.87 -5.01 -0.07
CA LEU A 17 -10.68 -3.87 0.37
C LEU A 17 -9.78 -2.78 0.95
N PRO A 18 -9.95 -1.51 0.52
CA PRO A 18 -9.28 -0.38 1.16
C PRO A 18 -9.84 -0.16 2.58
N GLY A 19 -9.00 0.31 3.50
CA GLY A 19 -9.46 0.70 4.85
C GLY A 19 -8.75 0.05 6.04
N ARG A 20 -7.83 -0.90 5.82
CA ARG A 20 -7.16 -1.59 6.94
C ARG A 20 -6.18 -0.72 7.74
N CYS A 21 -5.51 0.23 7.08
CA CYS A 21 -4.68 1.24 7.75
C CYS A 21 -4.80 2.59 7.03
N GLU A 22 -4.50 3.67 7.73
CA GLU A 22 -4.66 5.03 7.21
C GLU A 22 -3.77 5.28 5.97
N ALA A 23 -2.50 4.88 6.04
CA ALA A 23 -1.55 5.03 4.95
C ALA A 23 -2.03 4.31 3.67
N ALA A 24 -2.41 3.03 3.77
CA ALA A 24 -2.95 2.27 2.65
C ALA A 24 -4.25 2.87 2.10
N SER A 25 -5.11 3.40 2.98
CA SER A 25 -6.37 4.06 2.57
C SER A 25 -6.12 5.32 1.74
N ARG A 26 -5.17 6.16 2.17
CA ARG A 26 -4.76 7.36 1.41
C ARG A 26 -4.12 6.98 0.07
N LEU A 27 -3.33 5.91 0.02
CA LEU A 27 -2.74 5.40 -1.23
C LEU A 27 -3.81 4.85 -2.19
N HIS A 28 -4.82 4.14 -1.66
CA HIS A 28 -5.96 3.71 -2.46
C HIS A 28 -6.80 4.88 -2.98
N LEU A 29 -6.96 5.95 -2.21
CA LEU A 29 -7.59 7.18 -2.68
C LEU A 29 -6.78 7.84 -3.80
N ALA A 30 -5.46 7.99 -3.64
CA ALA A 30 -4.60 8.50 -4.69
C ALA A 30 -4.72 7.67 -5.98
N ARG A 31 -4.83 6.33 -5.85
CA ARG A 31 -5.05 5.42 -6.99
C ARG A 31 -6.36 5.70 -7.72
N THR A 32 -7.46 6.00 -7.02
CA THR A 32 -8.73 6.33 -7.69
C THR A 32 -8.63 7.66 -8.43
N VAL A 33 -7.89 8.63 -7.89
CA VAL A 33 -7.59 9.90 -8.57
C VAL A 33 -6.76 9.68 -9.83
N ALA A 34 -5.70 8.86 -9.78
CA ALA A 34 -4.88 8.52 -10.94
C ALA A 34 -5.70 7.84 -12.04
N ARG A 35 -6.55 6.86 -11.69
CA ARG A 35 -7.45 6.19 -12.65
C ARG A 35 -8.50 7.13 -13.23
N ARG A 36 -8.97 8.12 -12.46
CA ARG A 36 -9.88 9.16 -12.96
C ARG A 36 -9.16 10.08 -13.95
N ALA A 37 -7.93 10.49 -13.65
CA ALA A 37 -7.11 11.28 -14.57
C ALA A 37 -6.83 10.52 -15.88
N GLU A 38 -6.56 9.21 -15.80
CA GLU A 38 -6.38 8.35 -16.98
C GLU A 38 -7.62 8.33 -17.88
N ARG A 39 -8.82 8.16 -17.31
CA ARG A 39 -10.07 8.21 -18.10
C ARG A 39 -10.26 9.56 -18.80
N ARG A 40 -10.02 10.67 -18.09
CA ARG A 40 -10.08 12.01 -18.68
C ARG A 40 -9.05 12.21 -19.78
N LEU A 41 -7.86 11.63 -19.65
CA LEU A 41 -6.84 11.70 -20.68
C LEU A 41 -7.23 10.88 -21.91
N VAL A 42 -7.86 9.71 -21.74
CA VAL A 42 -8.41 8.92 -22.84
C VAL A 42 -9.51 9.68 -23.59
N GLU A 43 -10.44 10.30 -22.86
CA GLU A 43 -11.49 11.16 -23.43
C GLU A 43 -10.87 12.30 -24.25
N LEU A 44 -9.90 13.02 -23.68
CA LEU A 44 -9.19 14.10 -24.36
C LEU A 44 -8.43 13.63 -25.61
N GLY A 45 -7.91 12.39 -25.58
CA GLY A 45 -7.20 11.79 -26.71
C GLY A 45 -8.06 11.56 -27.95
N ALA A 46 -9.39 11.61 -27.82
CA ALA A 46 -10.30 11.56 -28.96
C ALA A 46 -10.40 12.90 -29.70
N GLU A 47 -10.11 14.02 -29.02
CA GLU A 47 -10.22 15.38 -29.57
C GLU A 47 -8.86 15.94 -30.01
N VAL A 48 -7.79 15.61 -29.28
CA VAL A 48 -6.44 16.13 -29.54
C VAL A 48 -5.38 15.04 -29.52
N THR A 49 -4.32 15.24 -30.29
CA THR A 49 -3.18 14.33 -30.30
C THR A 49 -2.43 14.40 -28.97
N ILE A 50 -2.53 13.34 -28.18
CA ILE A 50 -1.83 13.19 -26.91
C ILE A 50 -0.59 12.30 -27.04
N ARG A 51 0.43 12.59 -26.22
CA ARG A 51 1.61 11.73 -26.13
C ARG A 51 1.24 10.41 -25.45
N GLN A 52 1.35 9.30 -26.16
CA GLN A 52 1.03 7.95 -25.67
C GLN A 52 1.79 7.55 -24.39
N MET A 53 2.96 8.18 -24.14
CA MET A 53 3.72 7.99 -22.91
C MET A 53 2.93 8.40 -21.65
N LEU A 54 2.05 9.40 -21.73
CA LEU A 54 1.25 9.87 -20.59
C LEU A 54 0.21 8.83 -20.15
N LEU A 55 -0.44 8.17 -21.11
CA LEU A 55 -1.38 7.06 -20.82
C LEU A 55 -0.66 5.89 -20.15
N ARG A 56 0.49 5.47 -20.70
CA ARG A 56 1.31 4.41 -20.10
C ARG A 56 1.79 4.78 -18.70
N TYR A 57 2.16 6.04 -18.49
CA TYR A 57 2.59 6.53 -17.18
C TYR A 57 1.45 6.48 -16.15
N LEU A 58 0.26 7.00 -16.47
CA LEU A 58 -0.88 6.97 -15.54
C LEU A 58 -1.31 5.53 -15.21
N ASN A 59 -1.26 4.63 -16.19
CA ASN A 59 -1.51 3.22 -15.98
C ASN A 59 -0.53 2.62 -14.96
N ARG A 60 0.78 2.78 -15.18
CA ARG A 60 1.82 2.29 -14.25
C ARG A 60 1.80 2.98 -12.90
N LEU A 61 1.45 4.27 -12.85
CA LEU A 61 1.28 5.02 -11.60
C LEU A 61 0.18 4.39 -10.75
N SER A 62 -0.94 4.00 -11.36
CA SER A 62 -2.04 3.37 -10.63
C SER A 62 -1.63 2.00 -10.03
N ASP A 63 -0.80 1.23 -10.73
CA ASP A 63 -0.23 -0.03 -10.23
C ASP A 63 0.78 0.22 -9.11
N CYS A 64 1.61 1.26 -9.22
CA CYS A 64 2.56 1.65 -8.18
C CYS A 64 1.84 2.03 -6.88
N LEU A 65 0.78 2.84 -6.97
CA LEU A 65 -0.03 3.21 -5.82
C LEU A 65 -0.73 2.00 -5.19
N TYR A 66 -1.14 1.02 -5.99
CA TYR A 66 -1.66 -0.26 -5.49
C TYR A 66 -0.60 -1.06 -4.74
N ALA A 67 0.60 -1.22 -5.31
CA ALA A 67 1.69 -1.97 -4.69
C ALA A 67 2.15 -1.34 -3.37
N LEU A 68 2.26 -0.02 -3.31
CA LEU A 68 2.56 0.71 -2.07
C LEU A 68 1.46 0.52 -1.03
N ALA A 69 0.18 0.61 -1.41
CA ALA A 69 -0.93 0.41 -0.48
C ALA A 69 -0.90 -0.99 0.13
N ARG A 70 -0.57 -2.01 -0.67
CA ARG A 70 -0.42 -3.40 -0.23
C ARG A 70 0.76 -3.59 0.73
N SER A 71 1.88 -2.95 0.45
CA SER A 71 3.09 -3.01 1.29
C SER A 71 2.84 -2.37 2.66
N GLU A 72 2.21 -1.18 2.69
CA GLU A 72 1.85 -0.49 3.94
C GLU A 72 0.83 -1.27 4.77
N ASP A 73 -0.16 -1.88 4.11
CA ASP A 73 -1.14 -2.74 4.77
C ASP A 73 -0.46 -3.96 5.42
N HIS A 74 0.44 -4.61 4.69
CA HIS A 74 1.20 -5.76 5.19
C HIS A 74 2.09 -5.39 6.37
N ALA A 75 2.84 -4.29 6.25
CA ALA A 75 3.72 -3.81 7.32
C ALA A 75 2.93 -3.40 8.58
N ALA A 76 1.78 -2.74 8.42
CA ALA A 76 0.91 -2.38 9.53
C ALA A 76 0.35 -3.64 10.24
N HIS A 77 -0.05 -4.65 9.46
CA HIS A 77 -0.53 -5.92 10.00
C HIS A 77 0.56 -6.66 10.79
N GLN A 78 1.77 -6.76 10.25
CA GLN A 78 2.92 -7.37 10.93
C GLN A 78 3.24 -6.65 12.24
N ARG A 79 3.30 -5.32 12.23
CA ARG A 79 3.53 -4.52 13.45
C ARG A 79 2.48 -4.82 14.53
N ARG A 80 1.19 -4.84 14.15
CA ARG A 80 0.11 -5.17 15.09
C ARG A 80 0.29 -6.55 15.71
N LEU A 81 0.60 -7.57 14.90
CA LEU A 81 0.80 -8.94 15.39
C LEU A 81 2.00 -9.03 16.35
N VAL A 82 3.12 -8.38 16.01
CA VAL A 82 4.31 -8.37 16.86
C VAL A 82 4.01 -7.72 18.21
N THR A 83 3.32 -6.57 18.22
CA THR A 83 2.92 -5.90 19.47
C THR A 83 2.00 -6.79 20.30
N GLU A 84 1.02 -7.44 19.68
CA GLU A 84 0.06 -8.31 20.38
C GLU A 84 0.75 -9.55 20.98
N ILE A 85 1.64 -10.19 20.23
CA ILE A 85 2.39 -11.37 20.69
C ILE A 85 3.36 -10.99 21.81
N ALA A 86 4.08 -9.88 21.67
CA ALA A 86 5.00 -9.40 22.70
C ALA A 86 4.28 -9.10 24.01
N ALA A 87 3.11 -8.44 23.95
CA ALA A 87 2.29 -8.17 25.13
C ALA A 87 1.82 -9.46 25.81
N ARG A 88 1.33 -10.45 25.04
CA ARG A 88 0.92 -11.76 25.56
C ARG A 88 2.09 -12.52 26.19
N TYR A 89 3.26 -12.49 25.54
CA TYR A 89 4.46 -13.16 26.05
C TYR A 89 4.93 -12.55 27.37
N LEU A 90 5.01 -11.22 27.48
CA LEU A 90 5.41 -10.52 28.71
C LEU A 90 4.41 -10.79 29.85
N ALA A 91 3.11 -10.80 29.56
CA ALA A 91 2.08 -11.13 30.54
C ALA A 91 2.18 -12.57 31.04
N ALA A 92 2.59 -13.51 30.19
CA ALA A 92 2.75 -14.92 30.54
C ALA A 92 4.10 -15.28 31.17
N SER A 93 5.17 -14.54 30.85
CA SER A 93 6.53 -14.86 31.30
C SER A 93 6.92 -14.21 32.63
N GLY A 94 6.16 -13.22 33.12
CA GLY A 94 6.46 -12.53 34.38
C GLY A 94 7.81 -11.80 34.40
N SER A 95 8.45 -11.61 33.23
CA SER A 95 9.78 -11.02 33.09
C SER A 95 9.67 -9.53 32.69
N PRO A 96 10.46 -8.62 33.30
CA PRO A 96 10.39 -7.20 32.98
C PRO A 96 10.85 -6.95 31.52
N ALA A 97 10.21 -5.97 30.88
CA ALA A 97 10.40 -5.62 29.48
C ALA A 97 11.88 -5.42 29.10
N PRO A 98 12.30 -5.81 27.88
CA PRO A 98 13.65 -5.52 27.43
C PRO A 98 13.83 -4.00 27.29
N ASP A 99 14.95 -3.51 27.82
CA ASP A 99 15.33 -2.11 28.00
C ASP A 99 14.91 -1.15 26.87
N ALA A 100 14.43 0.02 27.30
CA ALA A 100 14.21 1.22 26.50
C ALA A 100 15.48 1.61 25.69
N PRO A 101 15.34 2.28 24.54
CA PRO A 101 16.47 2.64 23.70
C PRO A 101 17.42 3.58 24.45
N LYS A 102 18.72 3.22 24.47
CA LYS A 102 19.79 4.08 25.01
C LYS A 102 19.79 5.43 24.28
N ALA A 103 19.72 6.49 25.06
CA ALA A 103 19.93 7.89 24.67
C ALA A 103 21.36 8.13 24.16
#